data_AF-A0A2R6KW00-F1
#
_entry.id   AF-A0A2R6KW00-F1
#
_cell.length_a   1.000
_cell.length_b   1.000
_cell.length_c   1.000
_cell.angle_alpha   90.00
_cell.angle_beta   90.00
_cell.angle_gamma   90.00
#
_symmetry.space_group_name_H-M   'P 1'
#
loop_
_entity.id
_entity.type
_entity.pdbx_description
1 polymer ?
#
loop_
_entity_poly.entity_id
_entity_poly.type
_entity_poly.pdbx_seq_one_letter_code
_entity_poly.pdbx_strand_id
1 'polypeptide(L)'
;MTLLVAGGSRVDAGKTVFATGLLARTGAVGFKPRAGNDLWFDHDDYRHAIDRGRLFGTDARRLAAAAPGERDPEEINPVHRLWRPAPRGGSGILGREDRTFLLDRVGDRYVVNDTVALPDSATAALDPDDAVRISSLREFNRAMESLHLPAHESLAADIAAADLAVVESYADVARPLADVEPRAVAVVEPGVVSVYDGRRYEKACEVASGGQRTGRLEERVPDVTDLLDPVAETELPPLTAEERRDPSTVATAYEDAYELLLDAAFE
;
A
#
# COMPACT_ATOMS: atom_id res chain seq x y z
N MET A 1 4.23 -6.42 -16.63
CA MET A 1 2.82 -5.97 -16.87
C MET A 1 2.15 -5.73 -15.52
N THR A 2 1.22 -4.78 -15.37
CA THR A 2 0.75 -4.41 -14.02
C THR A 2 -0.78 -4.48 -13.86
N LEU A 3 -1.23 -5.11 -12.78
CA LEU A 3 -2.59 -5.05 -12.26
C LEU A 3 -2.59 -4.26 -10.95
N LEU A 4 -3.56 -3.37 -10.76
CA LEU A 4 -3.69 -2.59 -9.53
C LEU A 4 -4.88 -3.10 -8.70
N VAL A 5 -4.65 -3.36 -7.42
CA VAL A 5 -5.69 -3.66 -6.43
C VAL A 5 -5.81 -2.45 -5.49
N ALA A 6 -6.88 -1.70 -5.67
CA ALA A 6 -7.21 -0.51 -4.89
C ALA A 6 -8.43 -0.76 -3.99
N GLY A 7 -8.64 0.09 -2.99
CA GLY A 7 -9.70 -0.09 -2.00
C GLY A 7 -10.70 1.05 -2.09
N GLY A 8 -11.99 0.72 -2.24
CA GLY A 8 -13.06 1.74 -2.25
C GLY A 8 -13.26 2.41 -0.88
N SER A 9 -12.79 1.77 0.19
CA SER A 9 -12.79 2.33 1.55
C SER A 9 -11.38 2.54 2.11
N ARG A 10 -11.28 3.50 3.03
CA ARG A 10 -10.04 3.84 3.74
C ARG A 10 -9.50 2.69 4.61
N VAL A 11 -10.36 1.80 5.13
CA VAL A 11 -10.01 0.71 6.06
C VAL A 11 -10.81 -0.55 5.72
N ASP A 12 -10.15 -1.71 5.80
CA ASP A 12 -10.75 -3.05 5.68
C ASP A 12 -11.55 -3.32 4.41
N ALA A 13 -11.12 -2.73 3.29
CA ALA A 13 -11.69 -2.99 1.96
C ALA A 13 -11.57 -4.45 1.50
N GLY A 14 -10.69 -5.27 2.09
CA GLY A 14 -10.42 -6.65 1.64
C GLY A 14 -9.30 -6.79 0.60
N LYS A 15 -8.64 -5.68 0.23
CA LYS A 15 -7.54 -5.62 -0.75
C LYS A 15 -6.49 -6.72 -0.59
N THR A 16 -5.90 -6.85 0.60
CA THR A 16 -4.82 -7.82 0.85
C THR A 16 -5.27 -9.25 0.59
N VAL A 17 -6.49 -9.60 1.00
CA VAL A 17 -7.06 -10.94 0.76
C VAL A 17 -7.20 -11.18 -0.74
N PHE A 18 -7.88 -10.25 -1.44
CA PHE A 18 -8.05 -10.30 -2.88
C PHE A 18 -6.70 -10.40 -3.62
N ALA A 19 -5.73 -9.56 -3.26
CA ALA A 19 -4.40 -9.55 -3.86
C ALA A 19 -3.66 -10.88 -3.64
N THR A 20 -3.70 -11.47 -2.44
CA THR A 20 -3.07 -12.78 -2.23
C THR A 20 -3.70 -13.91 -3.05
N GLY A 21 -5.03 -13.93 -3.21
CA GLY A 21 -5.69 -14.89 -4.08
C GLY A 21 -5.34 -14.68 -5.55
N LEU A 22 -5.27 -13.43 -6.00
CA LEU A 22 -4.83 -13.08 -7.35
C LEU A 22 -3.38 -13.53 -7.61
N LEU A 23 -2.47 -13.36 -6.65
CA LEU A 23 -1.10 -13.86 -6.73
C LEU A 23 -1.06 -15.39 -6.88
N ALA A 24 -1.83 -16.12 -6.08
CA ALA A 24 -1.93 -17.57 -6.17
C ALA A 24 -2.54 -18.04 -7.51
N ARG A 25 -3.51 -17.30 -8.06
CA ARG A 25 -4.15 -17.60 -9.34
C ARG A 25 -3.22 -17.42 -10.54
N THR A 26 -2.34 -16.41 -10.48
CA THR A 26 -1.57 -15.93 -11.63
C THR A 26 -0.08 -16.27 -11.57
N GLY A 27 0.46 -16.55 -10.37
CA GLY A 27 1.90 -16.64 -10.16
C GLY A 27 2.63 -15.29 -10.31
N ALA A 28 1.91 -14.18 -10.27
CA ALA A 28 2.49 -12.84 -10.38
C ALA A 28 3.36 -12.48 -9.16
N VAL A 29 4.12 -11.39 -9.28
CA VAL A 29 4.85 -10.79 -8.17
C VAL A 29 3.99 -9.72 -7.50
N GLY A 30 3.86 -9.80 -6.17
CA GLY A 30 3.11 -8.83 -5.37
C GLY A 30 3.96 -7.66 -4.93
N PHE A 31 3.43 -6.45 -5.03
CA PHE A 31 4.09 -5.22 -4.59
C PHE A 31 3.15 -4.37 -3.73
N LYS A 32 3.70 -3.70 -2.72
CA LYS A 32 2.97 -2.76 -1.87
C LYS A 32 3.82 -1.50 -1.68
N PRO A 33 3.70 -0.51 -2.56
CA PRO A 33 4.61 0.64 -2.60
C PRO A 33 4.75 1.37 -1.28
N ARG A 34 3.65 1.43 -0.52
CA ARG A 34 3.63 2.04 0.79
C ARG A 34 2.75 1.26 1.75
N ALA A 35 3.18 1.23 3.01
CA ALA A 35 2.41 0.68 4.11
C ALA A 35 2.69 1.47 5.38
N GLY A 36 1.97 1.16 6.44
CA GLY A 36 2.29 1.70 7.76
C GLY A 36 1.42 1.12 8.84
N ASN A 37 1.98 1.06 10.05
CA ASN A 37 1.32 0.56 11.25
C ASN A 37 1.02 1.74 12.19
N ASP A 38 -0.19 1.73 12.73
CA ASP A 38 -0.55 2.48 13.93
C ASP A 38 -0.02 1.73 15.17
N LEU A 39 0.78 2.39 15.99
CA LEU A 39 1.39 1.81 17.19
C LEU A 39 0.36 1.25 18.21
N TRP A 40 -0.87 1.77 18.19
CA TRP A 40 -1.97 1.41 19.05
C TRP A 40 -2.91 0.37 18.42
N PHE A 41 -3.44 0.65 17.22
CA PHE A 41 -4.41 -0.24 16.56
C PHE A 41 -3.75 -1.47 15.92
N ASP A 42 -2.53 -1.32 15.40
CA ASP A 42 -1.75 -2.37 14.76
C ASP A 42 -0.65 -2.88 15.71
N HIS A 43 -0.88 -2.83 17.02
CA HIS A 43 0.15 -3.09 18.03
C HIS A 43 0.78 -4.48 17.89
N ASP A 44 -0.02 -5.51 17.62
CA ASP A 44 0.47 -6.88 17.45
C ASP A 44 1.34 -7.02 16.19
N ASP A 45 0.96 -6.36 15.09
CA ASP A 45 1.74 -6.33 13.85
C ASP A 45 3.06 -5.57 14.05
N TYR A 46 3.02 -4.44 14.76
CA TYR A 46 4.20 -3.71 15.19
C TYR A 46 5.13 -4.57 16.04
N ARG A 47 4.62 -5.23 17.09
CA ARG A 47 5.43 -6.09 17.97
C ARG A 47 6.03 -7.25 17.20
N HIS A 48 5.26 -7.86 16.30
CA HIS A 48 5.73 -8.93 15.44
C HIS A 48 6.96 -8.52 14.60
N ALA A 49 6.94 -7.34 13.98
CA ALA A 49 8.06 -6.86 13.19
C ALA A 49 9.26 -6.46 14.09
N ILE A 50 9.00 -5.67 15.14
CA ILE A 50 10.04 -5.13 16.03
C ILE A 50 10.77 -6.22 16.82
N ASP A 51 10.09 -7.26 17.29
CA ASP A 51 10.74 -8.37 18.01
C ASP A 51 11.71 -9.16 17.12
N ARG A 52 11.70 -8.92 15.80
CA ARG A 52 12.64 -9.49 14.82
C ARG A 52 13.70 -8.48 14.36
N GLY A 53 13.77 -7.28 14.96
CA GLY A 53 14.69 -6.22 14.54
C GLY A 53 14.33 -5.59 13.19
N ARG A 54 13.05 -5.64 12.78
CA ARG A 54 12.58 -5.24 11.45
C ARG A 54 11.37 -4.31 11.54
N LEU A 55 11.03 -3.64 10.44
CA LEU A 55 9.82 -2.81 10.35
C LEU A 55 9.07 -3.04 9.03
N PHE A 56 7.97 -3.78 9.10
CA PHE A 56 7.06 -4.06 7.99
C PHE A 56 5.63 -4.30 8.50
N GLY A 57 4.67 -4.34 7.58
CA GLY A 57 3.25 -4.55 7.90
C GLY A 57 2.76 -5.96 7.53
N THR A 58 1.62 -6.35 8.08
CA THR A 58 1.02 -7.67 7.78
C THR A 58 0.68 -7.82 6.29
N ASP A 59 0.29 -6.76 5.60
CA ASP A 59 -0.02 -6.82 4.16
C ASP A 59 1.19 -7.20 3.32
N ALA A 60 2.30 -6.48 3.47
CA ALA A 60 3.55 -6.78 2.74
C ALA A 60 4.02 -8.22 3.05
N ARG A 61 3.90 -8.65 4.30
CA ARG A 61 4.21 -10.03 4.68
C ARG A 61 3.33 -11.07 4.00
N ARG A 62 2.02 -10.81 3.89
CA ARG A 62 1.08 -11.71 3.22
C ARG A 62 1.33 -11.78 1.72
N LEU A 63 1.56 -10.63 1.08
CA LEU A 63 1.88 -10.58 -0.36
C LEU A 63 3.19 -11.30 -0.67
N ALA A 64 4.26 -11.05 0.11
CA ALA A 64 5.54 -11.72 -0.06
C ALA A 64 5.44 -13.25 0.11
N ALA A 65 4.62 -13.72 1.06
CA ALA A 65 4.39 -15.15 1.27
C ALA A 65 3.49 -15.81 0.21
N ALA A 66 2.63 -15.05 -0.47
CA ALA A 66 1.71 -15.56 -1.49
C ALA A 66 2.33 -15.56 -2.90
N ALA A 67 3.30 -14.68 -3.17
CA ALA A 67 4.00 -14.62 -4.44
C ALA A 67 5.00 -15.78 -4.59
N PRO A 68 5.32 -16.23 -5.82
CA PRO A 68 6.36 -17.23 -6.03
C PRO A 68 7.75 -16.73 -5.63
N GLY A 69 8.54 -17.63 -5.06
CA GLY A 69 9.90 -17.37 -4.59
C GLY A 69 9.96 -16.92 -3.13
N GLU A 70 11.14 -17.03 -2.52
CA GLU A 70 11.38 -16.45 -1.20
C GLU A 70 11.66 -14.95 -1.38
N ARG A 71 10.81 -14.11 -0.78
CA ARG A 71 11.01 -12.66 -0.71
C ARG A 71 10.72 -12.15 0.70
N ASP A 72 11.49 -11.16 1.11
CA ASP A 72 11.23 -10.41 2.31
C ASP A 72 10.16 -9.33 2.07
N PRO A 73 9.29 -9.02 3.05
CA PRO A 73 8.29 -7.97 2.95
C PRO A 73 8.86 -6.61 2.52
N GLU A 74 10.07 -6.28 2.97
CA GLU A 74 10.77 -5.02 2.72
C GLU A 74 11.21 -4.84 1.27
N GLU A 75 11.40 -5.93 0.52
CA GLU A 75 11.76 -5.90 -0.90
C GLU A 75 10.59 -5.42 -1.75
N ILE A 76 9.36 -5.79 -1.36
CA ILE A 76 8.14 -5.43 -2.10
C ILE A 76 7.45 -4.18 -1.52
N ASN A 77 7.91 -3.70 -0.37
CA ASN A 77 7.42 -2.51 0.31
C ASN A 77 8.62 -1.62 0.67
N PRO A 78 9.01 -0.64 -0.16
CA PRO A 78 10.17 0.19 0.09
C PRO A 78 9.92 1.20 1.23
N VAL A 79 8.66 1.63 1.43
CA VAL A 79 8.31 2.64 2.43
C VAL A 79 7.30 2.10 3.44
N HIS A 80 7.70 2.06 4.70
CA HIS A 80 6.85 1.63 5.81
C HIS A 80 6.81 2.66 6.93
N ARG A 81 5.62 3.21 7.22
CA ARG A 81 5.43 4.25 8.24
C ARG A 81 5.00 3.69 9.58
N LEU A 82 5.67 4.10 10.65
CA LEU A 82 5.17 4.00 12.01
C LEU A 82 4.59 5.35 12.46
N TRP A 83 3.38 5.31 13.01
CA TRP A 83 2.69 6.47 13.57
C TRP A 83 1.89 6.08 14.81
N ARG A 84 1.39 7.06 15.56
CA ARG A 84 0.49 6.82 16.69
C ARG A 84 -0.70 7.78 16.68
N PRO A 85 -1.84 7.43 17.28
CA PRO A 85 -2.96 8.35 17.44
C PRO A 85 -2.56 9.58 18.26
N ALA A 86 -3.11 10.75 17.92
CA ALA A 86 -2.88 12.01 18.63
C ALA A 86 -4.22 12.65 19.07
N PRO A 87 -4.98 12.01 19.98
CA PRO A 87 -6.37 12.41 20.29
C PRO A 87 -6.49 13.78 20.98
N ARG A 88 -5.39 14.35 21.50
CA ARG A 88 -5.37 15.68 22.13
C ARG A 88 -4.90 16.79 21.18
N GLY A 89 -4.73 16.48 19.90
CA GLY A 89 -4.40 17.45 18.85
C GLY A 89 -2.93 17.90 18.84
N GLY A 90 -2.67 18.89 17.99
CA GLY A 90 -1.36 19.38 17.60
C GLY A 90 -1.08 19.02 16.14
N SER A 91 -0.83 20.01 15.28
CA SER A 91 -0.34 19.73 13.94
C SER A 91 1.08 19.18 14.08
N GLY A 92 1.22 17.85 14.06
CA GLY A 92 2.54 17.22 13.97
C GLY A 92 3.27 17.69 12.70
N ILE A 93 4.50 17.23 12.47
CA ILE A 93 5.30 17.62 11.31
C ILE A 93 4.53 17.53 9.98
N LEU A 94 3.62 16.55 9.85
CA LEU A 94 2.83 16.30 8.64
C LEU A 94 1.47 17.00 8.61
N GLY A 95 1.19 17.91 9.55
CA GLY A 95 -0.03 18.71 9.57
C GLY A 95 -1.32 17.91 9.81
N ARG A 96 -1.23 16.64 10.22
CA ARG A 96 -2.39 15.83 10.59
C ARG A 96 -2.64 15.92 12.08
N GLU A 97 -3.85 16.32 12.47
CA GLU A 97 -4.23 16.53 13.86
C GLU A 97 -4.65 15.24 14.58
N ASP A 98 -4.98 14.18 13.83
CA ASP A 98 -5.44 12.90 14.34
C ASP A 98 -4.30 11.94 14.70
N ARG A 99 -3.08 12.22 14.23
CA ARG A 99 -1.94 11.31 14.37
C ARG A 99 -0.59 12.00 14.44
N THR A 100 0.36 11.35 15.10
CA THR A 100 1.75 11.75 15.16
C THR A 100 2.61 10.78 14.35
N PHE A 101 3.33 11.31 13.37
CA PHE A 101 4.39 10.59 12.66
C PHE A 101 5.55 10.28 13.62
N LEU A 102 6.02 9.03 13.63
CA LEU A 102 7.15 8.61 14.47
C LEU A 102 8.39 8.35 13.63
N LEU A 103 8.25 7.50 12.60
CA LEU A 103 9.37 6.91 11.87
C LEU A 103 8.88 6.42 10.51
N ASP A 104 9.65 6.60 9.45
CA ASP A 104 9.52 5.86 8.19
C ASP A 104 10.75 4.96 8.03
N ARG A 105 10.55 3.68 7.69
CA ARG A 105 11.56 2.88 7.01
C ARG A 105 11.48 3.18 5.52
N VAL A 106 12.62 3.48 4.91
CA VAL A 106 12.76 3.79 3.48
C VAL A 106 13.93 2.97 2.94
N GLY A 107 13.63 1.87 2.26
CA GLY A 107 14.62 0.85 1.91
C GLY A 107 15.23 0.26 3.18
N ASP A 108 16.55 0.43 3.32
CA ASP A 108 17.38 0.05 4.46
C ASP A 108 17.66 1.21 5.44
N ARG A 109 17.12 2.41 5.17
CA ARG A 109 17.31 3.61 6.00
C ARG A 109 16.05 3.95 6.79
N TYR A 110 16.25 4.79 7.80
CA TYR A 110 15.18 5.33 8.62
C TYR A 110 15.11 6.86 8.55
N VAL A 111 13.89 7.40 8.55
CA VAL A 111 13.60 8.82 8.72
C VAL A 111 12.82 8.99 10.03
N VAL A 112 13.37 9.68 11.00
CA VAL A 112 12.85 9.72 12.38
C VAL A 112 12.35 11.11 12.73
N ASN A 113 11.17 11.19 13.33
CA ASN A 113 10.66 12.42 13.93
C ASN A 113 11.36 12.72 15.26
N ASP A 114 12.26 13.69 15.26
CA ASP A 114 13.06 14.09 16.42
C ASP A 114 12.27 14.97 17.42
N THR A 115 11.04 15.38 17.09
CA THR A 115 10.17 16.17 17.99
C THR A 115 9.42 15.31 19.01
N VAL A 116 9.48 13.99 18.88
CA VAL A 116 8.75 13.03 19.73
C VAL A 116 9.62 11.84 20.06
N ALA A 117 9.46 11.31 21.28
CA ALA A 117 10.14 10.07 21.65
C ALA A 117 9.56 8.88 20.87
N LEU A 118 10.46 8.07 20.29
CA LEU A 118 10.14 6.74 19.78
C LEU A 118 9.86 5.77 20.94
N PRO A 119 9.10 4.69 20.71
CA PRO A 119 8.99 3.60 21.68
C PRO A 119 10.37 2.97 21.95
N ASP A 120 10.67 2.66 23.21
CA ASP A 120 11.95 2.04 23.60
C ASP A 120 12.23 0.75 22.81
N SER A 121 11.19 -0.03 22.53
CA SER A 121 11.29 -1.25 21.72
C SER A 121 11.72 -0.98 20.28
N ALA A 122 11.27 0.11 19.66
CA ALA A 122 11.71 0.49 18.32
C ALA A 122 13.16 0.97 18.34
N THR A 123 13.53 1.81 19.32
CA THR A 123 14.91 2.31 19.47
C THR A 123 15.90 1.16 19.67
N ALA A 124 15.57 0.20 20.53
CA ALA A 124 16.44 -0.93 20.84
C ALA A 124 16.57 -1.94 19.69
N ALA A 125 15.49 -2.13 18.90
CA ALA A 125 15.45 -3.17 17.88
C ALA A 125 15.94 -2.71 16.51
N LEU A 126 15.71 -1.44 16.15
CA LEU A 126 15.99 -0.92 14.81
C LEU A 126 17.32 -0.19 14.70
N ASP A 127 17.96 0.11 15.83
CA ASP A 127 19.21 0.88 15.91
C ASP A 127 19.24 2.12 14.99
N PRO A 128 18.35 3.11 15.22
CA PRO A 128 18.18 4.25 14.31
C PRO A 128 19.30 5.31 14.44
N ASP A 129 20.52 4.94 14.82
CA ASP A 129 21.62 5.88 15.04
C ASP A 129 22.06 6.57 13.74
N ASP A 130 22.02 5.87 12.61
CA ASP A 130 22.29 6.41 11.26
C ASP A 130 21.04 6.94 10.52
N ALA A 131 19.94 7.15 11.26
CA ALA A 131 18.69 7.66 10.72
C ALA A 131 18.76 9.14 10.34
N VAL A 132 18.03 9.52 9.29
CA VAL A 132 17.79 10.92 8.98
C VAL A 132 16.76 11.48 9.96
N ARG A 133 17.24 12.30 10.90
CA ARG A 133 16.40 12.96 11.91
C ARG A 133 15.79 14.24 11.35
N ILE A 134 14.50 14.40 11.57
CA ILE A 134 13.74 15.55 11.10
C ILE A 134 12.93 16.17 12.23
N SER A 135 12.85 17.49 12.21
CA SER A 135 12.10 18.29 13.19
C SER A 135 11.06 19.21 12.57
N SER A 136 11.02 19.28 11.24
CA SER A 136 10.15 20.18 10.49
C SER A 136 9.66 19.58 9.17
N LEU A 137 8.55 20.11 8.65
CA LEU A 137 8.01 19.71 7.35
C LEU A 137 9.02 19.93 6.21
N ARG A 138 9.82 21.01 6.30
CA ARG A 138 10.86 21.31 5.31
C ARG A 138 11.94 20.22 5.28
N GLU A 139 12.35 19.72 6.44
CA GLU A 139 13.31 18.62 6.53
C GLU A 139 12.69 17.31 6.06
N PHE A 140 11.42 17.05 6.40
CA PHE A 140 10.70 15.90 5.87
C PHE A 140 10.62 15.92 4.34
N ASN A 141 10.29 17.07 3.73
CA ASN A 141 10.23 17.20 2.27
C ASN A 141 11.59 16.92 1.61
N ARG A 142 12.71 17.34 2.23
CA ARG A 142 14.04 16.97 1.72
C ARG A 142 14.32 15.47 1.84
N ALA A 143 13.87 14.83 2.91
CA ALA A 143 13.96 13.37 3.06
C ALA A 143 13.05 12.63 2.07
N MET A 144 11.90 13.20 1.72
CA MET A 144 11.04 12.69 0.65
C MET A 144 11.78 12.71 -0.70
N GLU A 145 12.38 13.84 -1.06
CA GLU A 145 13.13 14.00 -2.31
C GLU A 145 14.38 13.12 -2.39
N SER A 146 15.16 13.04 -1.30
CA SER A 146 16.47 12.37 -1.29
C SER A 146 16.44 10.87 -0.96
N LEU A 147 15.38 10.38 -0.32
CA LEU A 147 15.28 8.96 0.09
C LEU A 147 14.01 8.29 -0.44
N HIS A 148 12.83 8.88 -0.19
CA HIS A 148 11.57 8.20 -0.50
C HIS A 148 11.32 8.10 -2.01
N LEU A 149 11.57 9.18 -2.75
CA LEU A 149 11.40 9.20 -4.19
C LEU A 149 12.33 8.17 -4.87
N PRO A 150 13.65 8.14 -4.62
CA PRO A 150 14.52 7.08 -5.15
C PRO A 150 14.07 5.66 -4.78
N ALA A 151 13.57 5.44 -3.56
CA ALA A 151 13.08 4.13 -3.14
C ALA A 151 11.81 3.70 -3.91
N HIS A 152 10.90 4.64 -4.19
CA HIS A 152 9.73 4.39 -5.04
C HIS A 152 10.12 4.19 -6.51
N GLU A 153 11.08 4.96 -7.04
CA GLU A 153 11.60 4.80 -8.40
C GLU A 153 12.23 3.42 -8.60
N SER A 154 13.01 2.94 -7.62
CA SER A 154 13.57 1.58 -7.63
C SER A 154 12.47 0.52 -7.68
N LEU A 155 11.45 0.64 -6.83
CA LEU A 155 10.32 -0.29 -6.84
C LEU A 155 9.55 -0.24 -8.16
N ALA A 156 9.36 0.94 -8.74
CA ALA A 156 8.70 1.09 -10.04
C ALA A 156 9.49 0.37 -11.14
N ALA A 157 10.82 0.42 -11.10
CA ALA A 157 11.68 -0.35 -12.00
C ALA A 157 11.50 -1.87 -11.81
N ASP A 158 11.41 -2.34 -10.57
CA ASP A 158 11.15 -3.77 -10.27
C ASP A 158 9.77 -4.23 -10.76
N ILE A 159 8.75 -3.39 -10.58
CA ILE A 159 7.38 -3.61 -11.10
C ILE A 159 7.41 -3.71 -12.63
N ALA A 160 8.13 -2.80 -13.29
CA ALA A 160 8.26 -2.79 -14.75
C ALA A 160 9.02 -4.01 -15.29
N ALA A 161 10.00 -4.51 -14.53
CA ALA A 161 10.80 -5.68 -14.89
C ALA A 161 10.05 -7.02 -14.70
N ALA A 162 8.99 -7.05 -13.88
CA ALA A 162 8.18 -8.24 -13.67
C ALA A 162 7.31 -8.57 -14.90
N ASP A 163 7.26 -9.85 -15.27
CA ASP A 163 6.38 -10.35 -16.33
C ASP A 163 4.92 -9.96 -16.04
N LEU A 164 4.45 -10.26 -14.83
CA LEU A 164 3.18 -9.80 -14.27
C LEU A 164 3.36 -9.37 -12.81
N ALA A 165 2.93 -8.15 -12.51
CA ALA A 165 2.97 -7.50 -11.21
C ALA A 165 1.54 -7.22 -10.72
N VAL A 166 1.29 -7.51 -9.46
CA VAL A 166 0.09 -7.10 -8.73
C VAL A 166 0.50 -6.06 -7.71
N VAL A 167 0.04 -4.83 -7.88
CA VAL A 167 0.32 -3.72 -6.98
C VAL A 167 -0.87 -3.51 -6.06
N GLU A 168 -0.70 -3.66 -4.76
CA GLU A 168 -1.72 -3.34 -3.77
C GLU A 168 -1.54 -1.90 -3.27
N SER A 169 -2.60 -1.08 -3.33
CA SER A 169 -2.54 0.31 -2.86
C SER A 169 -2.57 0.42 -1.33
N TYR A 170 -2.11 1.57 -0.82
CA TYR A 170 -2.19 1.90 0.60
C TYR A 170 -3.52 2.59 0.91
N ALA A 171 -4.28 2.10 1.89
CA ALA A 171 -5.59 2.64 2.26
C ALA A 171 -6.53 2.79 1.05
N ASP A 172 -7.02 3.99 0.78
CA ASP A 172 -7.88 4.38 -0.34
C ASP A 172 -7.12 5.19 -1.40
N VAL A 173 -5.80 5.04 -1.51
CA VAL A 173 -5.00 5.70 -2.55
C VAL A 173 -5.31 5.07 -3.91
N ALA A 174 -5.73 5.91 -4.86
CA ALA A 174 -6.07 5.51 -6.23
C ALA A 174 -4.82 5.24 -7.09
N ARG A 175 -3.79 6.08 -6.94
CA ARG A 175 -2.56 6.01 -7.73
C ARG A 175 -1.35 5.86 -6.82
N PRO A 176 -0.93 4.64 -6.47
CA PRO A 176 0.13 4.42 -5.47
C PRO A 176 1.54 4.81 -5.97
N LEU A 177 1.76 4.79 -7.28
CA LEU A 177 2.99 5.21 -7.95
C LEU A 177 2.62 5.97 -9.22
N ALA A 178 3.21 7.14 -9.43
CA ALA A 178 2.88 7.99 -10.59
C ALA A 178 3.35 7.36 -11.92
N ASP A 179 4.50 6.69 -11.92
CA ASP A 179 5.12 6.15 -13.15
C ASP A 179 4.71 4.70 -13.46
N VAL A 180 3.67 4.19 -12.79
CA VAL A 180 3.17 2.82 -12.99
C VAL A 180 1.77 2.87 -13.57
N GLU A 181 1.65 2.51 -14.84
CA GLU A 181 0.38 2.44 -15.56
C GLU A 181 -0.23 1.02 -15.46
N PRO A 182 -1.33 0.82 -14.72
CA PRO A 182 -2.00 -0.47 -14.68
C PRO A 182 -2.70 -0.78 -16.00
N ARG A 183 -2.81 -2.07 -16.32
CA ARG A 183 -3.62 -2.58 -17.44
C ARG A 183 -5.10 -2.63 -17.08
N ALA A 184 -5.39 -3.06 -15.85
CA ALA A 184 -6.70 -3.03 -15.25
C ALA A 184 -6.59 -2.75 -13.76
N VAL A 185 -7.68 -2.25 -13.18
CA VAL A 185 -7.76 -1.91 -11.75
C VAL A 185 -8.95 -2.66 -11.14
N ALA A 186 -8.69 -3.42 -10.07
CA ALA A 186 -9.73 -3.95 -9.19
C ALA A 186 -9.90 -2.99 -8.01
N VAL A 187 -11.06 -2.35 -7.92
CA VAL A 187 -11.46 -1.60 -6.73
C VAL A 187 -12.26 -2.55 -5.84
N VAL A 188 -11.67 -2.93 -4.71
CA VAL A 188 -12.24 -3.90 -3.78
C VAL A 188 -13.00 -3.17 -2.68
N GLU A 189 -14.19 -3.66 -2.38
CA GLU A 189 -15.02 -3.26 -1.24
C GLU A 189 -15.60 -4.50 -0.55
N PRO A 190 -16.11 -4.39 0.68
CA PRO A 190 -16.77 -5.51 1.35
C PRO A 190 -17.94 -6.05 0.51
N GLY A 191 -17.78 -7.27 -0.01
CA GLY A 191 -18.81 -7.99 -0.75
C GLY A 191 -18.85 -7.74 -2.25
N VAL A 192 -18.01 -6.84 -2.80
CA VAL A 192 -18.03 -6.51 -4.22
C VAL A 192 -16.64 -6.10 -4.71
N VAL A 193 -16.36 -6.38 -5.98
CA VAL A 193 -15.23 -5.80 -6.70
C VAL A 193 -15.72 -5.20 -8.02
N SER A 194 -15.30 -3.96 -8.25
CA SER A 194 -15.56 -3.25 -9.50
C SER A 194 -14.25 -3.18 -10.29
N VAL A 195 -14.27 -3.65 -11.53
CA VAL A 195 -13.13 -3.70 -12.44
C VAL A 195 -13.16 -2.51 -13.38
N TYR A 196 -12.01 -1.86 -13.57
CA TYR A 196 -11.86 -0.71 -14.46
C TYR A 196 -10.74 -0.94 -15.47
N ASP A 197 -10.94 -0.43 -16.69
CA ASP A 197 -9.87 -0.29 -17.69
C ASP A 197 -8.77 0.63 -17.15
N GLY A 198 -7.53 0.16 -17.18
CA GLY A 198 -6.42 0.86 -16.55
C GLY A 198 -6.12 2.22 -17.15
N ARG A 199 -6.28 2.40 -18.47
CA ARG A 199 -6.03 3.69 -19.14
C ARG A 199 -7.11 4.71 -18.80
N ARG A 200 -8.37 4.29 -18.74
CA ARG A 200 -9.48 5.15 -18.33
C ARG A 200 -9.36 5.56 -16.87
N TYR A 201 -8.99 4.61 -16.01
CA TYR A 201 -8.74 4.86 -14.58
C TYR A 201 -7.62 5.89 -14.39
N GLU A 202 -6.48 5.71 -15.06
CA GLU A 202 -5.34 6.63 -14.96
C GLU A 202 -5.69 8.04 -15.44
N LYS A 203 -6.39 8.15 -16.57
CA LYS A 203 -6.87 9.44 -17.08
C LYS A 203 -7.78 10.14 -16.07
N ALA A 204 -8.57 9.41 -15.31
CA ALA A 204 -9.42 10.02 -14.30
C ALA A 204 -8.68 10.35 -13.01
N CYS A 205 -7.64 9.61 -12.63
CA CYS A 205 -6.69 10.05 -11.60
C CYS A 205 -6.14 11.44 -11.95
N GLU A 206 -5.71 11.64 -13.20
CA GLU A 206 -5.22 12.95 -13.68
C GLU A 206 -6.28 14.05 -13.57
N VAL A 207 -7.54 13.75 -13.90
CA VAL A 207 -8.66 14.70 -13.78
C VAL A 207 -8.98 15.01 -12.31
N ALA A 208 -9.06 13.99 -11.45
CA ALA A 208 -9.37 14.12 -10.03
C ALA A 208 -8.31 14.95 -9.27
N SER A 209 -7.04 14.86 -9.68
CA SER A 209 -5.94 15.65 -9.12
C SER A 209 -6.06 17.17 -9.37
N GLY A 210 -6.93 17.58 -10.31
CA GLY A 210 -7.25 18.98 -10.58
C GLY A 210 -6.11 19.80 -11.20
N GLY A 211 -5.10 19.16 -11.79
CA GLY A 211 -3.99 19.81 -12.49
C GLY A 211 -3.09 20.65 -11.57
N GLN A 212 -1.90 20.14 -11.21
CA GLN A 212 -0.75 20.88 -10.65
C GLN A 212 -1.08 22.04 -9.66
N ARG A 213 -2.08 21.95 -8.77
CA ARG A 213 -2.36 23.09 -7.86
C ARG A 213 -3.19 22.85 -6.61
N THR A 214 -3.61 21.63 -6.31
CA THR A 214 -4.23 21.33 -5.01
C THR A 214 -3.22 20.59 -4.16
N GLY A 215 -2.90 21.09 -2.96
CA GLY A 215 -1.97 20.45 -2.03
C GLY A 215 -2.49 19.13 -1.42
N ARG A 216 -3.35 18.39 -2.13
CA ARG A 216 -3.71 17.02 -1.81
C ARG A 216 -2.61 16.12 -2.40
N LEU A 217 -1.81 15.53 -1.52
CA LEU A 217 -0.66 14.69 -1.89
C LEU A 217 -1.02 13.30 -2.44
N GLU A 218 -2.28 12.87 -2.33
CA GLU A 218 -2.71 11.51 -2.68
C GLU A 218 -4.13 11.56 -3.28
N GLU A 219 -4.29 11.05 -4.50
CA GLU A 219 -5.60 10.83 -5.12
C GLU A 219 -6.34 9.71 -4.39
N ARG A 220 -7.61 9.95 -4.02
CA ARG A 220 -8.44 8.93 -3.37
C ARG A 220 -9.27 8.15 -4.39
N VAL A 221 -9.49 6.88 -4.13
CA VAL A 221 -10.32 6.01 -4.98
C VAL A 221 -11.71 6.60 -5.23
N PRO A 222 -12.47 7.09 -4.22
CA PRO A 222 -13.79 7.68 -4.48
C PRO A 222 -13.75 8.90 -5.42
N ASP A 223 -12.72 9.76 -5.30
CA ASP A 223 -12.57 10.94 -6.17
C ASP A 223 -12.36 10.54 -7.64
N VAL A 224 -11.86 9.32 -7.90
CA VAL A 224 -11.62 8.75 -9.23
C VAL A 224 -12.83 7.99 -9.73
N THR A 225 -13.37 7.06 -8.93
CA THR A 225 -14.50 6.21 -9.34
C THR A 225 -15.78 7.00 -9.60
N ASP A 226 -15.97 8.17 -8.98
CA ASP A 226 -17.09 9.07 -9.28
C ASP A 226 -17.07 9.62 -10.73
N LEU A 227 -15.95 9.47 -11.46
CA LEU A 227 -15.75 9.98 -12.82
C LEU A 227 -15.87 8.90 -13.91
N LEU A 228 -16.00 7.62 -13.54
CA LEU A 228 -15.95 6.47 -14.46
C LEU A 228 -16.93 5.38 -14.02
N ASP A 229 -17.56 4.76 -15.01
CA ASP A 229 -18.26 3.49 -14.80
C ASP A 229 -17.27 2.31 -14.87
N PRO A 230 -17.43 1.28 -14.01
CA PRO A 230 -16.65 0.05 -14.13
C PRO A 230 -16.98 -0.69 -15.43
N VAL A 231 -15.99 -1.42 -15.96
CA VAL A 231 -16.19 -2.31 -17.12
C VAL A 231 -16.88 -3.60 -16.73
N ALA A 232 -16.71 -4.04 -15.48
CA ALA A 232 -17.39 -5.18 -14.91
C ALA A 232 -17.50 -5.02 -13.38
N GLU A 233 -18.47 -5.68 -12.78
CA GLU A 233 -18.65 -5.74 -11.34
C GLU A 233 -19.16 -7.11 -10.95
N THR A 234 -18.65 -7.66 -9.85
CA THR A 234 -19.11 -8.95 -9.32
C THR A 234 -19.03 -9.02 -7.80
N GLU A 235 -19.83 -9.90 -7.22
CA GLU A 235 -19.88 -10.12 -5.78
C GLU A 235 -18.66 -10.92 -5.30
N LEU A 236 -18.15 -10.54 -4.12
CA LEU A 236 -17.12 -11.28 -3.41
C LEU A 236 -17.74 -12.01 -2.21
N PRO A 237 -17.83 -13.35 -2.22
CA PRO A 237 -18.38 -14.07 -1.08
C PRO A 237 -17.55 -13.82 0.20
N PRO A 238 -18.19 -13.76 1.38
CA PRO A 238 -17.48 -13.63 2.64
C PRO A 238 -16.69 -14.91 2.93
N LEU A 239 -15.45 -14.75 3.38
CA LEU A 239 -14.56 -15.84 3.74
C LEU A 239 -14.27 -15.85 5.25
N THR A 240 -14.19 -17.04 5.82
CA THR A 240 -13.78 -17.25 7.21
C THR A 240 -12.35 -16.78 7.45
N ALA A 241 -11.97 -16.62 8.73
CA ALA A 241 -10.60 -16.26 9.07
C ALA A 241 -9.56 -17.32 8.64
N GLU A 242 -9.96 -18.58 8.52
CA GLU A 242 -9.09 -19.66 8.05
C GLU A 242 -8.91 -19.59 6.53
N GLU A 243 -10.00 -19.49 5.77
CA GLU A 243 -9.97 -19.37 4.31
C GLU A 243 -9.17 -18.14 3.86
N ARG A 244 -9.34 -16.98 4.53
CA ARG A 244 -8.59 -15.75 4.22
C ARG A 244 -7.07 -15.85 4.43
N ARG A 245 -6.58 -16.91 5.09
CA ARG A 245 -5.14 -17.14 5.30
C ARG A 245 -4.53 -18.07 4.26
N ASP A 246 -5.35 -18.73 3.43
CA ASP A 246 -4.89 -19.61 2.36
C ASP A 246 -5.13 -18.96 0.99
N PRO A 247 -4.07 -18.45 0.33
CA PRO A 247 -4.17 -17.83 -0.99
C PRO A 247 -4.84 -18.72 -2.04
N SER A 248 -4.65 -20.04 -2.01
CA SER A 248 -5.26 -20.95 -2.99
C SER A 248 -6.76 -21.10 -2.79
N THR A 249 -7.21 -21.12 -1.53
CA THR A 249 -8.64 -21.10 -1.20
C THR A 249 -9.28 -19.78 -1.63
N VAL A 250 -8.63 -18.64 -1.39
CA VAL A 250 -9.10 -17.32 -1.86
C VAL A 250 -9.12 -17.26 -3.40
N ALA A 251 -8.11 -17.82 -4.06
CA ALA A 251 -8.02 -17.90 -5.53
C ALA A 251 -9.24 -18.60 -6.13
N THR A 252 -9.66 -19.70 -5.49
CA THR A 252 -10.82 -20.50 -5.91
C THR A 252 -12.13 -19.76 -5.63
N ALA A 253 -12.26 -19.15 -4.46
CA ALA A 253 -13.51 -18.48 -4.07
C ALA A 253 -13.81 -17.22 -4.90
N TYR A 254 -12.79 -16.54 -5.39
CA TYR A 254 -12.89 -15.29 -6.17
C TYR A 254 -12.55 -15.49 -7.65
N GLU A 255 -12.65 -16.72 -8.17
CA GLU A 255 -12.29 -17.07 -9.55
C GLU A 255 -12.94 -16.14 -10.59
N ASP A 256 -14.26 -15.98 -10.56
CA ASP A 256 -15.02 -15.12 -11.47
C ASP A 256 -14.51 -13.67 -11.46
N ALA A 257 -14.17 -13.14 -10.28
CA ALA A 257 -13.64 -11.79 -10.15
C ALA A 257 -12.25 -11.63 -10.78
N TYR A 258 -11.40 -12.65 -10.67
CA TYR A 258 -10.09 -12.62 -11.29
C TYR A 258 -10.18 -12.78 -12.80
N GLU A 259 -11.10 -13.60 -13.31
CA GLU A 259 -11.35 -13.71 -14.76
C GLU A 259 -11.74 -12.36 -15.35
N LEU A 260 -12.72 -11.66 -14.75
CA LEU A 260 -13.12 -10.32 -15.18
C LEU A 260 -11.96 -9.30 -15.18
N LEU A 261 -11.11 -9.35 -14.15
CA LEU A 261 -9.94 -8.46 -14.06
C LEU A 261 -8.90 -8.76 -15.15
N LEU A 262 -8.65 -10.05 -15.42
CA LEU A 262 -7.67 -10.49 -16.40
C LEU A 262 -8.15 -10.21 -17.83
N ASP A 263 -9.43 -10.43 -18.11
CA ASP A 263 -10.05 -10.09 -19.40
C ASP A 263 -9.91 -8.58 -19.67
N ALA A 264 -10.27 -7.74 -18.70
CA ALA A 264 -10.09 -6.29 -18.82
C ALA A 264 -8.63 -5.84 -19.02
N ALA A 265 -7.65 -6.66 -18.61
CA ALA A 265 -6.23 -6.32 -18.72
C ALA A 265 -5.59 -6.75 -20.05
N PHE A 266 -6.14 -7.78 -20.71
CA PHE A 266 -5.50 -8.48 -21.82
C PHE A 266 -6.33 -8.58 -23.11
N GLU A 267 -7.58 -8.11 -23.10
CA GLU A 267 -8.38 -7.90 -24.32
C GLU A 267 -7.92 -6.70 -25.17
#